data_AF-A0A1I8JSP3-F1
#
_entry.id   AF-A0A1I8JSP3-F1
#
_cell.length_a   1.000
_cell.length_b   1.000
_cell.length_c   1.000
_cell.angle_alpha   90.00
_cell.angle_beta   90.00
_cell.angle_gamma   90.00
#
_symmetry.space_group_name_H-M   'P 1'
#
loop_
_entity.id
_entity.type
_entity.pdbx_description
1 polymer ?
#
loop_
_entity_poly.entity_id
_entity_poly.type
_entity_poly.pdbx_seq_one_letter_code
_entity_poly.pdbx_strand_id
1 'polypeptide(L)'
;MRSLVIVVALCPALLLAQDIILVENPCRPFEISLKCDSKQGCFCQPGNLRFGAICISESTCKPEPSQQQCNSNEVSLNCGNSPECFCRSGYVRYNDQCYERSNCTRTL
;
A
#
# COMPACT_ATOMS: atom_id res chain seq x y z
N MET A 1 -9.14 48.83 -52.37
CA MET A 1 -7.86 48.63 -51.67
C MET A 1 -8.16 48.14 -50.25
N ARG A 2 -7.74 46.90 -49.98
CA ARG A 2 -7.40 46.29 -48.67
C ARG A 2 -8.49 46.16 -47.59
N SER A 3 -8.91 44.90 -47.43
CA SER A 3 -9.49 44.23 -46.27
C SER A 3 -9.00 44.75 -44.93
N LEU A 4 -9.91 44.84 -43.95
CA LEU A 4 -9.56 44.72 -42.54
C LEU A 4 -10.29 43.51 -41.96
N VAL A 5 -9.51 42.44 -41.76
CA VAL A 5 -9.87 41.24 -41.01
C VAL A 5 -9.87 41.63 -39.53
N ILE A 6 -11.02 41.62 -38.89
CA ILE A 6 -11.10 41.72 -37.42
C ILE A 6 -10.68 40.36 -36.89
N VAL A 7 -9.40 40.26 -36.53
CA VAL A 7 -8.84 39.11 -35.84
C VAL A 7 -9.51 39.05 -34.46
N VAL A 8 -10.33 38.02 -34.26
CA VAL A 8 -10.85 37.63 -32.95
C VAL A 8 -9.65 37.32 -32.08
N ALA A 9 -9.27 38.27 -31.22
CA ALA A 9 -8.23 38.08 -30.22
C ALA A 9 -8.73 37.02 -29.22
N LEU A 10 -8.27 35.80 -29.43
CA LEU A 10 -8.43 34.66 -28.53
C LEU A 10 -7.99 35.08 -27.13
N CYS A 11 -8.94 34.95 -26.21
CA CYS A 11 -8.80 35.17 -24.78
C CYS A 11 -7.60 34.38 -24.23
N PRO A 12 -6.52 35.02 -23.73
CA PRO A 12 -5.44 34.32 -23.05
C PRO A 12 -5.86 34.15 -21.58
N ALA A 13 -6.93 33.41 -21.34
CA ALA A 13 -7.38 33.06 -20.01
C ALA A 13 -7.69 31.56 -19.98
N LEU A 14 -7.14 30.88 -18.99
CA LEU A 14 -7.37 29.48 -18.64
C LEU A 14 -6.57 28.42 -19.41
N LEU A 15 -5.24 28.55 -19.40
CA LEU A 15 -4.38 27.38 -19.25
C LEU A 15 -3.61 27.51 -17.93
N LEU A 16 -4.36 27.56 -16.82
CA LEU A 16 -3.83 27.02 -15.57
C LEU A 16 -3.85 25.50 -15.76
N ALA A 17 -2.80 24.98 -16.41
CA ALA A 17 -2.45 23.58 -16.28
C ALA A 17 -2.32 23.35 -14.77
N GLN A 18 -3.31 22.67 -14.22
CA GLN A 18 -3.23 22.18 -12.86
C GLN A 18 -2.11 21.15 -12.91
N ASP A 19 -0.93 21.52 -12.44
CA ASP A 19 0.05 20.55 -11.98
C ASP A 19 -0.56 19.88 -10.75
N ILE A 20 -1.54 18.99 -10.99
CA ILE A 20 -1.95 18.01 -10.01
C ILE A 20 -0.74 17.12 -9.88
N ILE A 21 0.14 17.45 -8.94
CA ILE A 21 1.12 16.51 -8.41
C ILE A 21 0.27 15.41 -7.78
N LEU A 22 -0.12 14.41 -8.59
CA LEU A 22 -0.50 13.12 -8.06
C LEU A 22 0.71 12.67 -7.26
N VAL A 23 0.63 12.75 -5.95
CA VAL A 23 1.53 12.00 -5.07
C VAL A 23 1.20 10.54 -5.35
N GLU A 24 1.84 9.98 -6.37
CA GLU A 24 1.80 8.56 -6.66
C GLU A 24 2.32 7.88 -5.39
N ASN A 25 1.43 7.22 -4.65
CA ASN A 25 1.88 6.28 -3.63
C ASN A 25 2.76 5.27 -4.38
N PRO A 26 4.07 5.18 -4.09
CA PRO A 26 4.97 4.30 -4.83
C PRO A 26 4.64 2.81 -4.60
N CYS A 27 3.71 2.54 -3.70
CA CYS A 27 3.26 1.20 -3.34
C CYS A 27 2.12 0.69 -4.22
N ARG A 28 1.99 -0.64 -4.26
CA ARG A 28 0.93 -1.34 -4.99
C ARG A 28 -0.45 -1.06 -4.38
N PRO A 29 -1.56 -1.43 -5.05
CA PRO A 29 -2.89 -1.42 -4.44
C PRO A 29 -2.91 -2.18 -3.11
N PHE A 30 -3.66 -1.65 -2.15
CA PHE A 30 -3.77 -2.17 -0.76
C PHE A 30 -2.47 -2.10 0.06
N GLU A 31 -1.47 -1.37 -0.41
CA GLU A 31 -0.27 -1.06 0.34
C GLU A 31 -0.21 0.40 0.78
N ILE A 32 0.58 0.64 1.82
CA ILE A 32 0.87 1.95 2.36
C ILE A 32 2.38 2.07 2.62
N SER A 33 2.93 3.22 2.26
CA SER A 33 4.31 3.59 2.54
C SER A 33 4.44 3.86 4.05
N LEU A 34 5.18 3.01 4.76
CA LEU A 34 5.49 3.18 6.18
C LEU A 34 7.00 3.18 6.41
N LYS A 35 7.40 3.81 7.50
CA LYS A 35 8.69 3.62 8.15
C LYS A 35 8.45 2.96 9.52
N CYS A 36 8.93 1.73 9.67
CA CYS A 36 8.91 0.97 10.92
C CYS A 36 10.35 0.81 11.40
N ASP A 37 10.67 1.34 12.57
CA ASP A 37 12.06 1.43 13.06
C ASP A 37 13.00 2.08 12.01
N SER A 38 14.00 1.32 11.54
CA SER A 38 14.96 1.72 10.50
C SER A 38 14.60 1.20 9.11
N LYS A 39 13.40 0.62 8.91
CA LYS A 39 12.95 0.07 7.63
C LYS A 39 11.86 0.95 7.04
N GLN A 40 12.03 1.36 5.79
CA GLN A 40 11.02 2.09 5.03
C GLN A 40 10.64 1.30 3.79
N GLY A 41 9.35 1.25 3.48
CA GLY A 41 8.86 0.53 2.32
C GLY A 41 7.34 0.41 2.30
N CYS A 42 6.87 -0.52 1.46
CA CYS A 42 5.45 -0.75 1.25
C CYS A 42 4.94 -1.92 2.09
N PHE A 43 3.94 -1.64 2.92
CA PHE A 43 3.35 -2.60 3.84
C PHE A 43 1.87 -2.77 3.52
N CYS A 44 1.30 -3.93 3.84
CA CYS A 44 -0.13 -4.12 3.70
C CYS A 44 -0.90 -3.17 4.63
N GLN A 45 -1.96 -2.55 4.06
CA GLN A 45 -2.89 -1.72 4.80
C GLN A 45 -3.50 -2.47 5.99
N PRO A 46 -4.01 -1.76 7.02
CA PRO A 46 -4.76 -2.37 8.11
C PRO A 46 -5.87 -3.30 7.62
N GLY A 47 -6.02 -4.46 8.26
CA GLY A 47 -6.94 -5.52 7.86
C GLY A 47 -6.46 -6.41 6.71
N ASN A 48 -5.23 -6.22 6.21
CA ASN A 48 -4.65 -7.07 5.18
C ASN A 48 -3.35 -7.75 5.64
N LEU A 49 -3.13 -8.97 5.17
CA LEU A 49 -1.94 -9.79 5.40
C LEU A 49 -1.12 -9.91 4.11
N ARG A 50 0.20 -10.01 4.27
CA ARG A 50 1.13 -10.23 3.16
C ARG A 50 1.18 -11.72 2.84
N PHE A 51 0.81 -12.09 1.62
CA PHE A 51 0.94 -13.43 1.07
C PHE A 51 1.82 -13.38 -0.18
N GLY A 52 3.08 -13.82 -0.07
CA GLY A 52 4.09 -13.56 -1.10
C GLY A 52 4.21 -12.07 -1.43
N ALA A 53 3.97 -11.71 -2.69
CA ALA A 53 4.08 -10.33 -3.19
C ALA A 53 2.76 -9.52 -3.17
N ILE A 54 1.66 -10.08 -2.63
CA ILE A 54 0.34 -9.45 -2.62
C ILE A 54 -0.17 -9.23 -1.19
N CYS A 55 -1.12 -8.31 -1.05
CA CYS A 55 -1.90 -8.13 0.18
C CYS A 55 -3.27 -8.77 0.00
N ILE A 56 -3.65 -9.62 0.94
CA ILE A 56 -4.97 -10.26 0.99
C ILE A 56 -5.69 -9.82 2.26
N SER A 57 -7.02 -9.77 2.25
CA SER A 57 -7.78 -9.44 3.46
C SER A 57 -7.56 -10.51 4.53
N GLU A 58 -7.29 -10.09 5.76
CA GLU A 58 -7.16 -10.99 6.92
C GLU A 58 -8.41 -11.86 7.11
N SER A 59 -9.58 -11.34 6.73
CA SER A 59 -10.87 -12.03 6.83
C SER A 59 -11.02 -13.25 5.90
N THR A 60 -10.17 -13.40 4.87
CA THR A 60 -10.21 -14.57 3.99
C THR A 60 -9.44 -15.74 4.56
N CYS A 61 -8.67 -15.52 5.62
CA CYS A 61 -7.85 -16.51 6.28
C CYS A 61 -8.55 -17.08 7.52
N LYS A 62 -8.28 -18.35 7.82
CA LYS A 62 -8.77 -19.03 9.02
C LYS A 62 -7.59 -19.51 9.86
N PRO A 63 -7.72 -19.61 11.19
CA PRO A 63 -6.71 -20.27 12.02
C PRO A 63 -6.44 -21.69 11.50
N GLU A 64 -5.17 -22.02 11.30
CA GLU A 64 -4.76 -23.37 10.89
C GLU A 64 -4.42 -24.17 12.16
N PRO A 65 -5.13 -25.28 12.44
CA PRO A 65 -4.88 -26.08 13.64
C PRO A 65 -3.60 -26.93 13.56
N SER A 66 -2.94 -27.00 12.40
CA SER A 66 -1.68 -27.72 12.25
C SER A 66 -0.58 -27.15 13.16
N GLN A 67 0.31 -28.02 13.66
CA GLN A 67 1.43 -27.65 14.54
C GLN A 67 2.56 -26.88 13.83
N GLN A 68 2.25 -26.13 12.76
CA GLN A 68 3.25 -25.36 12.05
C GLN A 68 3.92 -24.37 13.01
N GLN A 69 5.22 -24.54 13.20
CA GLN A 69 5.99 -23.75 14.13
C GLN A 69 6.35 -22.42 13.47
N CYS A 70 5.59 -21.37 13.79
CA CYS A 70 5.84 -20.02 13.31
C CYS A 70 6.83 -19.27 14.22
N ASN A 71 7.45 -18.21 13.70
CA ASN A 71 8.38 -17.39 14.47
C ASN A 71 7.64 -16.51 15.48
N SER A 72 8.41 -15.76 16.25
CA SER A 72 7.87 -14.73 17.14
C SER A 72 7.03 -13.71 16.36
N ASN A 73 5.88 -13.35 16.92
CA ASN A 73 4.91 -12.42 16.32
C ASN A 73 4.24 -12.92 15.02
N GLU A 74 4.35 -14.21 14.73
CA GLU A 74 3.63 -14.87 13.64
C GLU A 74 2.53 -15.78 14.19
N VAL A 75 1.58 -16.12 13.32
CA VAL A 75 0.47 -17.05 13.57
C VAL A 75 0.27 -17.91 12.33
N SER A 76 -0.03 -19.20 12.54
CA SER A 76 -0.35 -20.12 11.45
C SER A 76 -1.79 -19.87 11.01
N LEU A 77 -1.96 -19.44 9.76
CA LEU A 77 -3.26 -19.24 9.13
C LEU A 77 -3.31 -20.02 7.82
N ASN A 78 -4.52 -20.41 7.46
CA ASN A 78 -4.83 -21.00 6.17
C ASN A 78 -5.56 -19.97 5.32
N CYS A 79 -4.89 -19.51 4.27
CA CYS A 79 -5.45 -18.59 3.29
C CYS A 79 -5.52 -19.31 1.95
N GLY A 80 -6.73 -19.67 1.49
CA GLY A 80 -6.92 -20.32 0.19
C GLY A 80 -6.34 -21.73 0.07
N ASN A 81 -6.32 -22.50 1.17
CA ASN A 81 -5.75 -23.85 1.29
C ASN A 81 -4.21 -23.91 1.36
N SER A 82 -3.53 -22.78 1.51
CA SER A 82 -2.09 -22.73 1.84
C SER A 82 -1.91 -22.39 3.31
N PRO A 83 -1.54 -23.36 4.18
CA PRO A 83 -1.15 -23.07 5.55
C PRO A 83 0.23 -22.38 5.57
N GLU A 84 0.28 -21.16 6.08
CA GLU A 84 1.50 -20.35 6.16
C GLU A 84 1.57 -19.56 7.48
N CYS A 85 2.76 -19.06 7.79
CA CYS A 85 2.97 -18.15 8.93
C CYS A 85 2.80 -16.70 8.48
N PHE A 86 1.87 -16.01 9.13
CA PHE A 86 1.58 -14.60 8.90
C PHE A 86 1.86 -13.79 10.14
N CYS A 87 2.17 -12.50 10.00
CA CYS A 87 2.25 -11.61 11.14
C CYS A 87 0.90 -11.59 11.88
N ARG A 88 0.94 -11.76 13.21
CA ARG A 88 -0.25 -11.69 14.05
C ARG A 88 -0.88 -10.30 14.01
N SER A 89 -2.13 -10.19 14.46
CA SER A 89 -2.82 -8.91 14.54
C SER A 89 -1.99 -7.86 15.30
N GLY A 90 -1.94 -6.64 14.76
CA GLY A 90 -1.08 -5.56 15.25
C GLY A 90 0.33 -5.51 14.64
N TYR A 91 0.72 -6.49 13.81
CA TYR A 91 2.03 -6.51 13.14
C TYR A 91 1.91 -6.37 11.61
N VAL A 92 2.98 -5.93 10.96
CA VAL A 92 3.09 -5.80 9.50
C VAL A 92 4.34 -6.50 8.98
N ARG A 93 4.21 -7.19 7.84
CA ARG A 93 5.31 -7.94 7.23
C ARG A 93 6.12 -7.07 6.26
N TYR A 94 7.44 -7.13 6.38
CA TYR A 94 8.38 -6.58 5.41
C TYR A 94 9.67 -7.39 5.40
N ASN A 95 10.13 -7.82 4.21
CA ASN A 95 11.29 -8.70 4.03
C ASN A 95 11.33 -9.87 5.03
N ASP A 96 10.22 -10.62 5.10
CA ASP A 96 10.06 -11.80 5.97
C ASP A 96 10.19 -11.56 7.47
N GLN A 97 10.01 -10.32 7.92
CA GLN A 97 9.99 -9.95 9.33
C GLN A 97 8.70 -9.21 9.69
N CYS A 98 8.21 -9.45 10.91
CA CYS A 98 7.04 -8.80 11.46
C CYS A 98 7.43 -7.62 12.35
N TYR A 99 6.99 -6.43 11.97
CA TYR A 99 7.18 -5.18 12.71
C TYR A 99 5.89 -4.79 13.40
N GLU A 100 5.99 -4.28 14.63
CA GLU A 100 4.82 -3.82 15.37
C GLU A 100 4.25 -2.55 14.72
N ARG A 101 2.97 -2.57 14.34
CA ARG A 101 2.36 -1.48 13.56
C ARG A 101 2.35 -0.17 14.33
N SER A 102 2.27 -0.19 15.66
CA SER A 102 2.34 1.02 16.49
C SER A 102 3.68 1.74 16.40
N ASN A 103 4.75 1.04 16.04
CA ASN A 103 6.09 1.60 15.88
C ASN A 103 6.34 2.07 14.44
N CYS A 104 5.31 2.03 13.59
CA CYS A 104 5.38 2.47 12.20
C CYS A 104 4.72 3.83 12.00
N THR A 105 5.38 4.72 11.26
CA THR A 105 4.82 6.01 10.84
C THR A 105 4.61 6.03 9.33
N ARG A 106 3.49 6.61 8.88
CA ARG A 106 3.23 6.80 7.44
C ARG A 106 4.27 7.74 6.85
N THR A 107 4.86 7.35 5.72
CA THR A 107 5.73 8.19 4.92
C THR A 107 4.97 8.69 3.69
N LEU A 108 5.03 10.00 3.45
CA LEU A 108 4.45 10.64 2.26
C LEU A 108 5.41 10.55 1.09
#